data_AF-A0A7S3S6Y3-F1
#
_entry.id   AF-A0A7S3S6Y3-F1
#
_cell.length_a   1.000
_cell.length_b   1.000
_cell.length_c   1.000
_cell.angle_alpha   90.00
_cell.angle_beta   90.00
_cell.angle_gamma   90.00
#
_symmetry.space_group_name_H-M   'P 1'
#
loop_
_entity.id
_entity.type
_entity.pdbx_description
1 polymer ?
#
loop_
_entity_poly.entity_id
_entity_poly.type
_entity_poly.pdbx_seq_one_letter_code
_entity_poly.pdbx_strand_id
1 'polypeptide(L)'
;LVGLFVTMGVRKVRLTGGEPTIRSDFGRIVEDLGQVSASVEGGLNLGITTNGVRLGKFLPQMREAGLTNINLSLDTLVPAKFPLLARRSQDWHHRVVNVLHDVAMQDEFTLKVNCVL
;
A
#
# COMPACT_ATOMS: atom_id res chain seq x y z
N LEU A 1 2.07 0.63 19.93
CA LEU A 1 1.92 -0.81 19.63
C LEU A 1 3.09 -1.35 18.80
N VAL A 2 3.33 -0.84 17.58
CA VAL A 2 4.41 -1.35 16.70
C VAL A 2 5.78 -1.30 17.38
N GLY A 3 6.12 -0.19 18.05
CA GLY A 3 7.38 -0.09 18.81
C GLY A 3 7.59 -1.22 19.82
N LEU A 4 6.54 -1.65 20.53
CA LEU A 4 6.62 -2.80 21.46
C LEU A 4 6.92 -4.11 20.74
N PHE A 5 6.32 -4.34 19.56
CA PHE A 5 6.62 -5.54 18.77
C PHE A 5 8.04 -5.52 18.20
N VAL A 6 8.55 -4.35 17.87
CA VAL A 6 9.93 -4.16 17.39
C VAL A 6 10.94 -4.54 18.48
N THR A 7 10.69 -4.19 19.74
CA THR A 7 11.54 -4.63 20.87
C THR A 7 11.47 -6.14 21.09
N MET A 8 10.42 -6.82 20.58
CA MET A 8 10.29 -8.27 20.58
C MET A 8 10.83 -8.94 19.30
N GLY A 9 11.55 -8.20 18.45
CA GLY A 9 12.23 -8.74 17.27
C GLY A 9 11.47 -8.62 15.95
N VAL A 10 10.30 -7.95 15.92
CA VAL A 10 9.62 -7.68 14.64
C VAL A 10 10.46 -6.75 13.78
N ARG A 11 10.64 -7.12 12.51
CA ARG A 11 11.35 -6.33 11.50
C ARG A 11 10.52 -6.03 10.25
N LYS A 12 9.33 -6.62 10.14
CA LYS A 12 8.43 -6.44 9.00
C LYS A 12 7.05 -6.06 9.47
N VAL A 13 6.51 -5.00 8.90
CA VAL A 13 5.16 -4.51 9.18
C VAL A 13 4.42 -4.34 7.86
N ARG A 14 3.22 -4.92 7.77
CA ARG A 14 2.37 -4.80 6.59
C ARG A 14 1.01 -4.22 6.95
N LEU A 15 0.70 -3.06 6.37
CA LEU A 15 -0.61 -2.44 6.46
C LEU A 15 -1.60 -3.19 5.56
N THR A 16 -2.71 -3.62 6.16
CA THR A 16 -3.78 -4.40 5.53
C THR A 16 -5.11 -4.09 6.24
N GLY A 17 -6.15 -4.90 6.03
CA GLY A 17 -7.45 -4.81 6.68
C GLY A 17 -8.56 -5.05 5.66
N GLY A 18 -9.52 -4.12 5.60
CA GLY A 18 -10.32 -3.89 4.39
C GLY A 18 -9.48 -3.14 3.35
N GLU A 19 -9.74 -1.85 3.17
CA GLU A 19 -8.84 -0.97 2.39
C GLU A 19 -8.14 0.02 3.35
N PRO A 20 -6.81 -0.10 3.57
CA PRO A 20 -6.09 0.74 4.53
C PRO A 20 -6.24 2.24 4.25
N THR A 21 -6.22 2.63 2.98
CA THR A 21 -6.26 4.03 2.54
C THR A 21 -7.62 4.71 2.75
N ILE A 22 -8.66 3.96 3.15
CA ILE A 22 -9.97 4.52 3.53
C ILE A 22 -9.93 5.16 4.91
N ARG A 23 -9.07 4.66 5.79
CA ARG A 23 -8.95 5.11 7.18
C ARG A 23 -8.55 6.59 7.23
N SER A 24 -9.26 7.39 8.04
CA SER A 24 -9.10 8.85 8.06
C SER A 24 -7.74 9.32 8.58
N ASP A 25 -7.14 8.56 9.49
CA ASP A 25 -5.82 8.78 10.09
C ASP A 25 -4.70 7.99 9.40
N PHE A 26 -4.93 7.44 8.19
CA PHE A 26 -3.93 6.64 7.48
C PHE A 26 -2.58 7.36 7.31
N GLY A 27 -2.59 8.63 6.90
CA GLY A 27 -1.36 9.42 6.74
C GLY A 27 -0.55 9.50 8.05
N ARG A 28 -1.22 9.77 9.17
CA ARG A 28 -0.60 9.78 10.50
C ARG A 28 -0.01 8.41 10.87
N ILE A 29 -0.70 7.32 10.56
CA ILE A 29 -0.18 5.96 10.80
C ILE A 29 1.10 5.72 9.99
N VAL A 30 1.15 6.18 8.74
CA VAL A 30 2.34 6.08 7.89
C VAL A 30 3.51 6.87 8.49
N GLU A 31 3.26 8.11 8.93
CA GLU A 31 4.26 8.95 9.60
C GLU A 31 4.80 8.30 10.88
N ASP A 32 3.90 7.85 11.77
CA ASP A 32 4.26 7.17 13.02
C ASP A 32 5.09 5.90 12.76
N LEU A 33 4.76 5.14 11.70
CA LEU A 33 5.56 3.98 11.28
C LEU A 33 6.95 4.35 10.79
N GLY A 34 7.08 5.46 10.05
CA GLY A 34 8.37 5.98 9.61
C GLY A 34 9.27 6.34 10.79
N GLN A 35 8.71 7.00 11.82
CA GLN A 35 9.44 7.33 13.04
C GLN A 35 9.90 6.07 13.79
N VAL A 36 9.03 5.07 13.92
CA VAL A 36 9.42 3.79 14.55
C VAL A 36 10.48 3.09 13.71
N SER A 37 10.37 3.09 12.38
CA SER A 37 11.35 2.52 11.47
C SER A 37 12.73 3.15 11.65
N ALA A 38 12.80 4.48 11.76
CA ALA A 38 14.04 5.22 11.97
C ALA A 38 14.73 4.91 13.32
N SER A 39 13.98 4.43 14.32
CA SER A 39 14.54 3.99 15.61
C SER A 39 15.20 2.61 15.58
N VAL A 40 15.06 1.86 14.48
CA VAL A 40 15.59 0.50 14.33
C VAL A 40 16.82 0.53 13.44
N GLU A 41 17.92 -0.07 13.90
CA GLU A 41 19.11 -0.24 13.07
C GLU A 41 18.77 -1.04 11.80
N GLY A 42 19.09 -0.47 10.64
CA GLY A 42 18.72 -1.03 9.33
C GLY A 42 17.26 -0.81 8.91
N GLY A 43 16.46 -0.13 9.72
CA GLY A 43 15.05 0.18 9.44
C GLY A 43 14.10 -1.03 9.52
N LEU A 44 12.81 -0.76 9.32
CA LEU A 44 11.78 -1.79 9.18
C LEU A 44 11.44 -2.04 7.71
N ASN A 45 11.17 -3.30 7.37
CA ASN A 45 10.50 -3.63 6.11
C ASN A 45 9.02 -3.27 6.20
N LEU A 46 8.69 -2.06 5.73
CA LEU A 46 7.34 -1.55 5.70
C LEU A 46 6.68 -1.87 4.35
N GLY A 47 5.45 -2.40 4.40
CA GLY A 47 4.65 -2.62 3.19
C GLY A 47 3.16 -2.43 3.38
N ILE A 48 2.42 -2.40 2.28
CA ILE A 48 0.96 -2.24 2.25
C ILE A 48 0.32 -3.23 1.29
N THR A 49 -0.87 -3.71 1.61
CA THR A 49 -1.76 -4.38 0.67
C THR A 49 -3.00 -3.52 0.47
N THR A 50 -3.30 -3.17 -0.79
CA THR A 50 -4.33 -2.18 -1.14
C THR A 50 -4.96 -2.53 -2.49
N ASN A 51 -6.20 -2.07 -2.71
CA ASN A 51 -6.81 -2.04 -4.04
C ASN A 51 -6.30 -0.86 -4.90
N GLY A 52 -5.50 0.04 -4.34
CA GLY A 52 -4.81 1.11 -5.07
C GLY A 52 -5.64 2.37 -5.36
N VAL A 53 -6.97 2.33 -5.25
CA VAL A 53 -7.86 3.40 -5.76
C VAL A 53 -7.56 4.78 -5.17
N ARG A 54 -7.15 4.85 -3.90
CA ARG A 54 -6.81 6.09 -3.19
C ARG A 54 -5.31 6.25 -2.94
N LEU A 55 -4.49 5.28 -3.36
CA LEU A 55 -3.08 5.18 -2.98
C LEU A 55 -2.27 6.38 -3.47
N GLY A 56 -2.56 6.89 -4.68
CA GLY A 56 -1.83 8.02 -5.27
C GLY A 56 -1.71 9.25 -4.36
N LYS A 57 -2.72 9.50 -3.51
CA LYS A 57 -2.72 10.63 -2.57
C LYS A 57 -1.68 10.51 -1.45
N PHE A 58 -1.25 9.28 -1.16
CA PHE A 58 -0.38 8.97 -0.03
C PHE A 58 1.04 8.61 -0.47
N LEU A 59 1.31 8.40 -1.77
CA LEU A 59 2.63 8.00 -2.26
C LEU A 59 3.77 8.89 -1.73
N PRO A 60 3.66 10.24 -1.71
CA PRO A 60 4.73 11.08 -1.16
C PRO A 60 5.02 10.78 0.31
N GLN A 61 3.97 10.72 1.15
CA GLN A 61 4.09 10.41 2.58
C GLN A 61 4.63 9.00 2.82
N MET A 62 4.20 8.03 2.01
CA MET A 62 4.66 6.65 2.08
C MET A 62 6.16 6.55 1.77
N ARG A 63 6.62 7.26 0.75
CA ARG A 63 8.04 7.31 0.38
C ARG A 63 8.87 7.92 1.51
N GLU A 64 8.44 9.05 2.07
CA GLU A 64 9.11 9.70 3.20
C GLU A 64 9.20 8.81 4.44
N ALA A 65 8.14 8.04 4.71
CA ALA A 65 8.13 7.09 5.83
C ALA A 65 8.86 5.76 5.55
N GLY A 66 9.35 5.52 4.32
CA GLY A 66 9.95 4.25 3.92
C GLY A 66 8.95 3.10 3.72
N LEU A 67 7.64 3.39 3.60
CA LEU A 67 6.59 2.43 3.27
C LEU A 67 6.58 2.12 1.77
N THR A 68 7.60 1.39 1.30
CA THR A 68 7.89 1.23 -0.13
C THR A 68 7.42 -0.09 -0.76
N ASN A 69 7.02 -1.08 0.05
CA ASN A 69 6.61 -2.39 -0.48
C ASN A 69 5.09 -2.47 -0.72
N ILE A 70 4.65 -2.27 -1.97
CA ILE A 70 3.23 -2.24 -2.34
C ILE A 70 2.79 -3.58 -2.94
N ASN A 71 1.77 -4.19 -2.34
CA ASN A 71 1.02 -5.29 -2.93
C ASN A 71 -0.33 -4.74 -3.42
N LEU A 72 -0.46 -4.55 -4.72
CA LEU A 72 -1.67 -4.06 -5.37
C LEU A 72 -2.60 -5.23 -5.72
N SER A 73 -3.85 -5.17 -5.27
CA SER A 73 -4.86 -6.19 -5.61
C SER A 73 -5.60 -5.79 -6.88
N LEU A 74 -5.51 -6.60 -7.94
CA LEU A 74 -6.14 -6.36 -9.23
C LEU A 74 -6.48 -7.71 -9.90
N ASP A 75 -7.74 -8.13 -9.77
CA ASP A 75 -8.18 -9.46 -10.24
C ASP A 75 -8.41 -9.55 -11.76
N THR A 76 -8.41 -8.42 -12.46
CA THR A 76 -8.53 -8.41 -13.91
C THR A 76 -7.91 -7.18 -14.55
N LEU A 77 -7.27 -7.38 -15.70
CA LEU A 77 -6.84 -6.32 -16.61
C LEU A 77 -7.90 -5.99 -17.67
N VAL A 78 -9.04 -6.71 -17.67
CA VAL A 78 -10.14 -6.49 -18.62
C VAL A 78 -11.16 -5.58 -17.95
N PRO A 79 -11.30 -4.30 -18.37
CA PRO A 79 -12.18 -3.35 -17.70
C PRO A 79 -13.61 -3.83 -17.54
N ALA A 80 -14.15 -4.50 -18.57
CA ALA A 80 -15.52 -5.02 -18.57
C ALA A 80 -15.77 -6.13 -17.52
N LYS A 81 -14.72 -6.84 -17.07
CA LYS A 81 -14.83 -7.86 -16.01
C LYS A 81 -14.74 -7.26 -14.61
N PHE A 82 -14.21 -6.05 -14.48
CA PHE A 82 -13.95 -5.42 -13.19
C PHE A 82 -15.20 -5.21 -12.34
N PRO A 83 -16.36 -4.76 -12.88
CA PRO A 83 -17.56 -4.58 -12.06
C PRO A 83 -18.09 -5.87 -11.45
N LEU A 84 -17.94 -6.99 -12.16
CA LEU A 84 -18.37 -8.30 -11.71
C LEU A 84 -17.50 -8.83 -10.57
N LEU A 85 -16.18 -8.64 -10.67
CA LEU A 85 -15.21 -9.14 -9.70
C LEU A 85 -15.08 -8.21 -8.48
N ALA A 86 -14.85 -6.92 -8.70
CA ALA A 86 -14.57 -5.95 -7.64
C ALA A 86 -15.84 -5.33 -7.03
N ARG A 87 -17.02 -5.56 -7.61
CA ARG A 87 -18.31 -4.94 -7.21
C ARG A 87 -18.24 -3.41 -7.14
N ARG A 88 -17.53 -2.81 -8.11
CA ARG A 88 -17.32 -1.36 -8.26
C ARG A 88 -17.55 -0.95 -9.71
N SER A 89 -17.74 0.35 -9.98
CA SER A 89 -17.89 0.78 -11.38
C SER A 89 -16.61 0.53 -12.18
N GLN A 90 -16.74 0.43 -13.50
CA GLN A 90 -15.61 0.23 -14.39
C GLN A 90 -14.58 1.38 -14.30
N ASP A 91 -15.00 2.60 -13.97
CA ASP A 91 -14.07 3.74 -13.79
C ASP A 91 -13.02 3.50 -12.70
N TRP A 92 -13.33 2.68 -11.70
CA TRP A 92 -12.39 2.32 -10.67
C TRP A 92 -11.23 1.50 -11.23
N HIS A 93 -11.46 0.66 -12.25
CA HIS A 93 -10.39 -0.06 -12.95
C HIS A 93 -9.35 0.91 -13.49
N HIS A 94 -9.78 1.98 -14.18
CA HIS A 94 -8.86 2.99 -14.72
C HIS A 94 -8.05 3.68 -13.62
N ARG A 95 -8.66 3.99 -12.48
CA ARG A 95 -7.94 4.57 -11.33
C ARG A 95 -6.86 3.64 -10.80
N VAL A 96 -7.15 2.35 -10.67
CA VAL A 96 -6.20 1.36 -10.18
C VAL A 96 -5.06 1.16 -11.18
N VAL A 97 -5.36 1.08 -12.47
CA VAL A 97 -4.35 0.94 -13.54
C VAL A 97 -3.46 2.19 -13.62
N ASN A 98 -4.02 3.39 -13.48
CA ASN A 98 -3.21 4.61 -13.43
C ASN A 98 -2.24 4.60 -12.24
N VAL A 99 -2.74 4.25 -11.05
CA VAL A 99 -1.88 4.12 -9.85
C VAL A 99 -0.82 3.04 -10.04
N LEU A 100 -1.15 1.91 -10.69
CA LEU A 100 -0.19 0.87 -11.03
C LEU A 100 0.94 1.45 -11.88
N HIS A 101 0.61 2.20 -12.95
CA HIS A 101 1.61 2.85 -13.79
C HIS A 101 2.43 3.90 -13.03
N ASP A 102 1.78 4.76 -12.24
CA ASP A 102 2.45 5.80 -11.47
C ASP A 102 3.46 5.22 -10.48
N VAL A 103 3.10 4.13 -9.80
CA VAL A 103 3.99 3.44 -8.86
C VAL A 103 5.11 2.71 -9.59
N ALA A 104 4.82 2.07 -10.73
CA ALA A 104 5.81 1.34 -11.52
C ALA A 104 6.90 2.24 -12.13
N MET A 105 6.63 3.54 -12.28
CA MET A 105 7.58 4.54 -12.77
C MET A 105 8.47 5.15 -11.67
N GLN A 106 8.29 4.75 -10.41
CA GLN A 106 9.03 5.29 -9.26
C GLN A 106 9.94 4.19 -8.69
N ASP A 107 11.25 4.38 -8.84
CA ASP A 107 12.28 3.41 -8.43
C ASP A 107 12.29 3.13 -6.92
N GLU A 108 11.77 4.05 -6.11
CA GLU A 108 11.70 3.88 -4.66
C GLU A 108 10.68 2.81 -4.23
N PHE A 109 9.69 2.51 -5.05
CA PHE A 109 8.63 1.55 -4.72
C PHE A 109 8.90 0.17 -5.30
N THR A 110 8.76 -0.85 -4.46
CA THR A 110 8.67 -2.24 -4.92
C THR A 110 7.21 -2.62 -5.09
N LEU A 111 6.77 -2.81 -6.33
CA LEU A 111 5.39 -3.13 -6.67
C LEU A 111 5.22 -4.63 -6.98
N LYS A 112 4.19 -5.24 -6.39
CA LYS A 112 3.69 -6.58 -6.74
C LYS A 112 2.19 -6.50 -7.02
N VAL A 113 1.72 -7.23 -8.01
CA VAL A 113 0.29 -7.37 -8.30
C VAL A 113 -0.19 -8.73 -7.82
N ASN A 114 -1.26 -8.74 -7.03
CA ASN A 114 -1.94 -9.94 -6.56
C ASN A 114 -3.29 -10.07 -7.27
N CYS A 115 -3.58 -11.27 -7.75
CA CYS A 115 -4.84 -11.65 -8.39
C CYS A 115 -5.30 -12.98 -7.79
N VAL A 116 -6.58 -13.07 -7.43
CA VAL A 116 -7.20 -14.32 -6.96
C VAL A 116 -7.97 -14.94 -8.13
N LEU A 117 -7.63 -16.18 -8.47
CA LEU A 117 -8.21 -16.95 -9.59
C LEU A 117 -9.37 -17.83 -9.14
#